data_AF-A0A9P5QVZ8-F1
#
_entry.id   AF-A0A9P5QVZ8-F1
#
_cell.length_a   1.000
_cell.length_b   1.000
_cell.length_c   1.000
_cell.angle_alpha   90.00
_cell.angle_beta   90.00
_cell.angle_gamma   90.00
#
_symmetry.space_group_name_H-M   'P 1'
#
loop_
_entity.id
_entity.type
_entity.pdbx_description
1 polymer ?
#
loop_
_entity_poly.entity_id
_entity_poly.type
_entity_poly.pdbx_seq_one_letter_code
_entity_poly.pdbx_strand_id
1 'polypeptide(L)' 'YETYPIFGLEIPKAVTGVPAEVLNPATAWQGTPETYKATLTKLAALFNENFAKYADQATEDVIAAGPKL' A
#
# COMPACT_ATOMS: atom_id res chain seq x y z
N TYR A 1 10.54 2.10 -11.38
CA TYR A 1 9.59 1.90 -10.29
C TYR A 1 8.46 0.99 -10.76
N GLU A 2 7.70 0.44 -9.83
CA GLU A 2 6.42 -0.22 -10.05
C GLU A 2 5.41 0.29 -9.02
N THR A 3 4.13 0.33 -9.40
CA THR A 3 3.09 0.85 -8.52
C THR A 3 2.65 -0.22 -7.53
N TYR A 4 2.70 0.10 -6.25
CA TYR A 4 2.18 -0.73 -5.17
C TYR A 4 0.65 -0.73 -5.24
N PRO A 5 0.00 -1.90 -5.41
CA PRO A 5 -1.43 -1.97 -5.54
C PRO A 5 -2.13 -1.45 -4.28
N ILE A 6 -3.37 -0.98 -4.44
CA ILE A 6 -4.23 -0.40 -3.38
C ILE A 6 -3.70 0.94 -2.84
N PHE A 7 -2.42 1.06 -2.48
CA PHE A 7 -1.86 2.27 -1.88
C PHE A 7 -1.23 3.24 -2.88
N GLY A 8 -0.99 2.83 -4.13
CA GLY A 8 -0.49 3.70 -5.19
C GLY A 8 0.97 4.17 -5.02
N LEU A 9 1.73 3.59 -4.09
CA LEU A 9 3.12 3.96 -3.82
C LEU A 9 4.05 3.53 -4.95
N GLU A 10 5.08 4.31 -5.25
CA GLU A 10 6.10 3.90 -6.21
C GLU A 10 7.21 3.08 -5.52
N ILE A 11 7.28 1.79 -5.84
CA ILE A 11 8.31 0.88 -5.34
C ILE A 11 9.49 0.87 -6.33
N PRO A 12 10.74 1.13 -5.90
CA PRO A 12 11.89 1.01 -6.78
C PRO A 12 12.13 -0.45 -7.19
N LYS A 13 12.46 -0.68 -8.46
CA LYS A 13 12.76 -2.03 -8.97
C LYS A 13 14.16 -2.52 -8.57
N ALA A 14 15.05 -1.61 -8.19
CA ALA A 14 16.40 -1.91 -7.75
C ALA A 14 16.91 -0.78 -6.86
N VAL A 15 17.65 -1.15 -5.81
CA VAL A 15 18.38 -0.22 -4.93
C VAL A 15 19.74 -0.86 -4.66
N THR A 16 20.84 -0.13 -4.89
CA THR A 16 22.20 -0.66 -4.70
C THR A 16 22.39 -1.11 -3.25
N GLY A 17 22.84 -2.35 -3.05
CA GLY A 17 23.06 -2.93 -1.73
C GLY A 17 21.81 -3.48 -1.05
N VAL A 18 20.64 -3.47 -1.72
CA VAL A 18 19.38 -4.03 -1.18
C VAL A 18 18.89 -5.18 -2.08
N PRO A 19 18.62 -6.37 -1.52
CA PRO A 19 18.04 -7.48 -2.29
C PRO A 19 16.70 -7.10 -2.93
N ALA A 20 16.51 -7.41 -4.22
CA ALA A 20 15.29 -7.02 -4.93
C ALA A 20 14.02 -7.67 -4.34
N GLU A 21 14.15 -8.87 -3.76
CA GLU A 21 13.04 -9.63 -3.18
C GLU A 21 12.38 -8.97 -1.96
N VAL A 22 13.11 -8.09 -1.24
CA VAL A 22 12.58 -7.38 -0.08
C VAL A 22 11.96 -6.02 -0.42
N LEU A 23 12.15 -5.54 -1.66
CA LEU A 23 11.66 -4.22 -2.07
C LEU A 23 10.13 -4.20 -2.24
N ASN A 24 9.57 -5.27 -2.80
CA ASN A 24 8.14 -5.40 -2.99
C ASN A 24 7.54 -6.30 -1.89
N PRO A 25 6.62 -5.78 -1.04
CA PRO A 25 6.01 -6.58 0.02
C PRO A 25 5.30 -7.85 -0.49
N ALA A 26 4.81 -7.86 -1.72
CA ALA A 26 4.19 -9.03 -2.33
C ALA A 26 5.18 -10.16 -2.59
N THR A 27 6.44 -9.83 -2.91
CA THR A 27 7.50 -10.82 -3.13
C THR A 27 8.16 -11.28 -1.84
N ALA A 28 8.14 -10.43 -0.81
CA ALA A 28 8.67 -10.75 0.52
C ALA A 28 7.70 -11.56 1.40
N TRP A 29 6.44 -11.73 0.98
CA TRP A 29 5.42 -12.39 1.79
C TRP A 29 5.62 -13.90 1.86
N GLN A 30 5.67 -14.46 3.07
CA GLN A 30 5.88 -15.90 3.28
C GLN A 30 4.61 -16.75 3.14
N GLY A 31 3.43 -16.14 3.15
CA GLY A 31 2.14 -16.82 3.00
C GLY A 31 1.72 -17.03 1.54
N THR A 32 0.45 -17.39 1.34
CA THR A 32 -0.11 -17.50 -0.02
C THR A 32 -0.44 -16.12 -0.59
N PRO A 33 -0.55 -15.97 -1.93
CA PRO A 33 -1.02 -14.74 -2.54
C PRO A 33 -2.39 -14.27 -2.01
N GLU A 34 -3.25 -15.21 -1.60
CA GLU A 34 -4.56 -14.91 -1.02
C GLU A 34 -4.45 -14.29 0.37
N THR A 35 -3.58 -14.80 1.24
CA THR A 35 -3.40 -14.22 2.59
C THR A 35 -2.75 -12.84 2.51
N TYR A 36 -1.84 -12.64 1.56
CA TYR A 36 -1.26 -11.33 1.25
C TYR A 36 -2.35 -10.36 0.82
N LYS A 37 -3.16 -10.72 -0.20
CA LYS A 37 -4.24 -9.87 -0.70
C LYS A 37 -5.25 -9.53 0.39
N ALA A 38 -5.66 -10.51 1.20
CA ALA A 38 -6.58 -10.30 2.31
C ALA A 38 -6.01 -9.31 3.35
N THR A 39 -4.71 -9.43 3.67
CA THR A 39 -4.03 -8.53 4.61
C THR A 39 -3.91 -7.12 4.03
N LEU A 40 -3.56 -6.99 2.75
CA LEU A 40 -3.44 -5.72 2.05
C LEU A 40 -4.79 -4.97 2.02
N THR A 41 -5.86 -5.67 1.65
CA THR A 41 -7.23 -5.13 1.66
C THR A 41 -7.66 -4.73 3.07
N LYS A 42 -7.40 -5.57 4.09
CA LYS A 42 -7.72 -5.24 5.48
C LYS A 42 -6.98 -3.99 5.96
N LEU A 43 -5.70 -3.86 5.63
CA LEU A 43 -4.90 -2.68 5.99
C LEU A 43 -5.47 -1.42 5.37
N ALA A 44 -5.81 -1.45 4.08
CA ALA A 44 -6.42 -0.31 3.40
C ALA A 44 -7.77 0.10 4.00
N ALA A 45 -8.60 -0.87 4.39
CA ALA A 45 -9.85 -0.58 5.10
C ALA A 45 -9.59 0.14 6.44
N LEU A 46 -8.59 -0.29 7.22
CA LEU A 46 -8.22 0.37 8.48
C LEU A 46 -7.72 1.81 8.26
N PHE A 47 -6.96 2.04 7.18
CA PHE A 47 -6.53 3.40 6.81
C PHE A 47 -7.72 4.28 6.47
N ASN A 48 -8.64 3.81 5.63
CA ASN A 48 -9.84 4.56 5.23
C ASN A 48 -10.74 4.86 6.43
N GLU A 49 -10.96 3.88 7.32
CA GLU A 49 -11.76 4.06 8.55
C GLU A 49 -11.13 5.10 9.48
N ASN A 50 -9.81 5.02 9.70
CA ASN A 50 -9.13 5.98 10.56
C ASN A 50 -9.12 7.39 9.95
N PHE A 51 -8.92 7.50 8.63
CA PHE A 51 -8.85 8.78 7.93
C PHE A 51 -10.20 9.51 7.88
N ALA A 52 -11.33 8.79 7.94
CA ALA A 52 -12.66 9.38 7.97
C ALA A 52 -12.84 10.44 9.08
N LYS A 53 -12.10 10.32 10.20
CA LYS A 53 -12.08 11.28 11.32
C LYS A 53 -11.47 12.64 10.98
N TYR A 54 -10.70 12.72 9.90
CA TYR A 54 -9.94 13.90 9.48
C TYR A 54 -10.31 14.36 8.07
N ALA A 55 -11.27 13.69 7.41
CA ALA A 55 -11.60 13.92 6.02
C ALA A 55 -12.14 15.34 5.75
N ASP A 56 -12.74 15.99 6.75
CA ASP A 56 -13.23 17.37 6.69
C ASP A 56 -12.11 18.43 6.72
N GLN A 57 -10.92 18.05 7.19
CA GLN A 57 -9.74 18.91 7.28
C GLN A 57 -8.75 18.67 6.15
N ALA A 58 -8.99 17.67 5.31
CA ALA A 58 -8.10 17.28 4.24
C ALA A 58 -8.43 18.00 2.93
N THR A 59 -7.40 18.24 2.12
CA THR A 59 -7.59 18.71 0.74
C THR A 59 -8.05 17.56 -0.15
N GLU A 60 -8.64 17.91 -1.31
CA GLU A 60 -9.05 16.91 -2.31
C GLU A 60 -7.88 16.01 -2.73
N ASP A 61 -6.67 16.57 -2.86
CA ASP A 61 -5.46 15.81 -3.20
C ASP A 61 -5.10 14.77 -2.14
N VAL A 62 -5.23 15.11 -0.85
CA VAL A 62 -4.94 14.18 0.25
C VAL A 62 -5.98 13.07 0.29
N ILE A 63 -7.26 13.40 0.07
CA ILE A 63 -8.34 12.41 -0.03
C ILE A 63 -8.10 11.49 -1.24
N ALA A 64 -7.68 12.06 -2.38
CA ALA A 64 -7.40 11.33 -3.60
C ALA A 64 -6.19 10.39 -3.47
N ALA A 65 -5.20 10.72 -2.65
CA ALA A 65 -4.03 9.89 -2.38
C ALA A 65 -4.30 8.69 -1.47
N GLY A 66 -5.50 8.59 -0.88
CA GLY A 66 -5.88 7.48 -0.01
C GLY A 66 -5.96 6.11 -0.73
N PRO A 67 -5.89 5.00 0.03
CA PRO A 67 -5.96 3.65 -0.51
C PRO A 67 -7.23 3.37 -1.34
N LYS A 68 -7.07 2.73 -2.50
CA LYS A 68 -8.14 2.33 -3.43
C LYS A 68 -8.48 0.85 -3.22
N LEU A 69 -9.61 0.59 -2.56
CA LEU A 69 -10.20 -0.74 -2.41
C LEU A 69 -11.06 -1.13 -3.61
#